data_AF-A0A4Z1C2E4-F1
#
_entry.id   AF-A0A4Z1C2E4-F1
#
_cell.length_a   1.000
_cell.length_b   1.000
_cell.length_c   1.000
_cell.angle_alpha   90.00
_cell.angle_beta   90.00
_cell.angle_gamma   90.00
#
_symmetry.space_group_name_H-M   'P 1'
#
loop_
_entity.id
_entity.type
_entity.pdbx_description
1 polymer ?
#
loop_
_entity_poly.entity_id
_entity_poly.type
_entity_poly.pdbx_seq_one_letter_code
_entity_poly.pdbx_strand_id
1 'polypeptide(L)'
;MNFLIAGIFAFIVGFLVWRSKRTTDPAEQACAIEIGALLKSDPDAQPKAIADIFVKHGIARSRCQSVGRMVMPQLRKNGLNPGDAMLTMGRVKAAYTLVPL
;
A
#
# COMPACT_ATOMS: atom_id res chain seq x y z
N MET A 1 0.81 -39.41 -17.78
CA MET A 1 0.26 -38.04 -17.98
C MET A 1 -0.28 -37.41 -16.70
N ASN A 2 -0.95 -38.16 -15.80
CA ASN A 2 -1.53 -37.58 -14.57
C ASN A 2 -0.50 -37.03 -13.55
N PHE A 3 0.68 -37.63 -13.42
CA PHE A 3 1.72 -37.14 -12.49
C PHE A 3 2.37 -35.82 -12.93
N LEU A 4 2.48 -35.58 -14.24
CA LEU A 4 2.96 -34.30 -14.80
C LEU A 4 2.00 -33.15 -14.47
N ILE A 5 0.70 -33.40 -14.57
CA ILE A 5 -0.35 -32.41 -14.27
C ILE A 5 -0.34 -32.08 -12.77
N ALA A 6 -0.20 -33.08 -11.90
CA ALA A 6 -0.13 -32.88 -10.45
C ALA A 6 1.10 -32.06 -10.04
N GLY A 7 2.26 -32.32 -10.65
CA GLY A 7 3.49 -31.55 -10.40
C GLY A 7 3.38 -30.09 -10.85
N ILE A 8 2.81 -29.85 -12.04
CA ILE A 8 2.58 -28.49 -12.55
C ILE A 8 1.58 -27.74 -11.66
N PHE A 9 0.51 -28.39 -11.21
CA PHE A 9 -0.48 -27.78 -10.32
C PHE A 9 0.13 -27.37 -8.98
N ALA A 10 0.92 -28.26 -8.35
CA ALA A 10 1.63 -27.95 -7.11
C ALA A 10 2.62 -26.79 -7.28
N PHE A 11 3.33 -26.74 -8.40
CA PHE A 11 4.27 -25.65 -8.70
C PHE A 11 3.54 -24.31 -8.92
N ILE A 12 2.42 -24.32 -9.65
CA ILE A 12 1.59 -23.11 -9.87
C ILE A 12 1.02 -22.61 -8.56
N VAL A 13 0.46 -23.48 -7.71
CA VAL A 13 -0.09 -23.09 -6.41
C VAL A 13 1.02 -22.58 -5.48
N GLY A 14 2.17 -23.26 -5.43
CA GLY A 14 3.33 -22.79 -4.66
C GLY A 14 3.84 -21.43 -5.15
N PHE A 15 3.91 -21.23 -6.47
CA PHE A 15 4.30 -19.96 -7.08
C PHE A 15 3.26 -18.86 -6.83
N LEU A 16 1.96 -19.18 -6.83
CA LEU A 16 0.88 -18.25 -6.50
C LEU A 16 0.91 -17.83 -5.03
N VAL A 17 1.14 -18.76 -4.11
CA VAL A 17 1.26 -18.47 -2.67
C VAL A 17 2.52 -17.67 -2.37
N TRP A 18 3.65 -18.04 -2.99
CA TRP A 18 4.90 -17.30 -2.88
C TRP A 18 4.82 -15.90 -3.51
N ARG A 19 4.17 -15.79 -4.67
CA ARG A 19 3.86 -14.49 -5.29
C ARG A 19 2.93 -13.68 -4.40
N SER A 20 1.86 -14.27 -3.85
CA SER A 20 0.91 -13.57 -2.96
C SER A 20 1.55 -13.08 -1.67
N LYS A 21 2.49 -13.84 -1.09
CA LYS A 21 3.32 -13.36 0.04
C LYS A 21 4.28 -12.23 -0.35
N ARG A 22 4.66 -12.12 -1.62
CA ARG A 22 5.44 -11.00 -2.17
C ARG A 22 4.57 -9.81 -2.61
N THR A 23 3.29 -9.99 -2.94
CA THR A 23 2.42 -8.91 -3.43
C THR A 23 1.86 -8.02 -2.32
N THR A 24 1.92 -8.47 -1.07
CA THR A 24 1.57 -7.64 0.10
C THR A 24 2.72 -7.71 1.07
N ASP A 25 3.72 -6.85 0.84
CA ASP A 25 4.85 -6.69 1.76
C ASP A 25 4.30 -6.24 3.12
N PRO A 26 4.59 -6.91 4.24
CA PRO A 26 4.13 -6.47 5.56
C PRO A 26 4.55 -5.02 5.87
N ALA A 27 5.66 -4.55 5.29
CA ALA A 27 6.08 -3.15 5.34
C ALA A 27 5.14 -2.21 4.60
N GLU A 28 4.63 -2.59 3.42
CA GLU A 28 3.66 -1.81 2.65
C GLU A 28 2.33 -1.69 3.40
N GLN A 29 1.89 -2.78 4.05
CA GLN A 29 0.67 -2.78 4.86
C GLN A 29 0.83 -1.93 6.14
N ALA A 30 1.97 -2.03 6.83
CA ALA A 30 2.28 -1.21 7.99
C ALA A 30 2.34 0.28 7.63
N CYS A 31 2.98 0.61 6.50
CA CYS A 31 3.03 1.95 5.95
C CYS A 31 1.62 2.49 5.65
N ALA A 32 0.76 1.69 4.99
CA ALA A 32 -0.61 2.09 4.70
C ALA A 32 -1.45 2.32 5.97
N ILE A 33 -1.24 1.53 7.02
CA ILE A 33 -1.91 1.70 8.32
C ILE A 33 -1.44 2.99 8.99
N GLU A 34 -0.13 3.26 9.02
CA GLU A 34 0.40 4.48 9.65
C GLU A 34 -0.04 5.74 8.92
N ILE A 35 -0.05 5.73 7.58
CA ILE A 35 -0.60 6.81 6.76
C ILE A 35 -2.10 6.97 7.02
N GLY A 36 -2.87 5.87 7.06
CA GLY A 36 -4.29 5.91 7.36
C GLY A 36 -4.61 6.43 8.77
N ALA A 37 -3.73 6.17 9.74
CA ALA A 37 -3.83 6.70 11.10
C ALA A 37 -3.47 8.19 11.17
N LEU A 38 -2.39 8.62 10.50
CA LEU A 38 -2.03 10.03 10.38
C LEU A 38 -3.20 10.83 9.81
N LEU A 39 -3.78 10.35 8.71
CA LEU A 39 -4.88 11.01 8.01
C LEU A 39 -6.21 10.97 8.75
N LYS A 40 -6.36 10.05 9.71
CA LYS A 40 -7.52 10.04 10.62
C LYS A 40 -7.40 11.16 11.65
N SER A 41 -6.19 11.40 12.17
CA SER A 41 -5.92 12.45 13.15
C SER A 41 -5.76 13.83 12.52
N ASP A 42 -5.19 13.88 11.32
CA ASP A 42 -4.94 15.09 10.53
C ASP A 42 -5.28 14.82 9.04
N PRO A 43 -6.55 15.01 8.63
CA PRO A 43 -6.98 14.82 7.24
C PRO A 43 -6.26 15.74 6.25
N ASP A 44 -5.70 16.84 6.76
CA ASP A 44 -4.97 17.87 6.03
C ASP A 44 -3.45 17.73 6.09
N ALA A 45 -2.97 16.58 6.58
CA ALA A 45 -1.54 16.29 6.69
C ALA A 45 -0.80 16.57 5.38
N GLN A 46 0.35 17.24 5.52
CA GLN A 46 1.14 17.66 4.38
C GLN A 46 1.69 16.44 3.61
N PRO A 47 1.78 16.51 2.27
CA PRO A 47 2.39 15.45 1.45
C PRO A 47 3.80 15.06 1.91
N LYS A 48 4.55 16.01 2.51
CA LYS A 48 5.88 15.75 3.07
C LYS A 48 5.85 14.78 4.26
N ALA A 49 4.92 14.94 5.19
CA ALA A 49 4.77 14.04 6.34
C ALA A 49 4.40 12.61 5.88
N ILE A 50 3.59 12.49 4.82
CA ILE A 50 3.26 11.20 4.21
C ILE A 50 4.50 10.59 3.53
N ALA A 51 5.31 11.41 2.86
CA ALA A 51 6.58 10.99 2.25
C ALA A 51 7.59 10.49 3.29
N ASP A 52 7.67 11.16 4.45
CA ASP A 52 8.53 10.73 5.55
C ASP A 52 8.12 9.35 6.07
N ILE A 53 6.81 9.03 6.11
CA ILE A 53 6.33 7.68 6.46
C ILE A 53 6.72 6.66 5.39
N PHE A 54 6.62 7.00 4.10
CA PHE A 54 7.10 6.11 3.04
C PHE A 54 8.59 5.79 3.19
N VAL A 55 9.41 6.80 3.48
CA VAL A 55 10.86 6.65 3.71
C VAL A 55 11.14 5.85 4.98
N LYS A 56 10.42 6.11 6.07
CA LYS A 56 10.55 5.39 7.34
C LYS A 56 10.33 3.88 7.19
N HIS A 57 9.40 3.48 6.33
CA HIS A 57 9.10 2.08 6.02
C HIS A 57 9.95 1.49 4.89
N GLY A 58 10.92 2.25 4.35
CA GLY A 58 11.77 1.80 3.25
C GLY A 58 11.01 1.56 1.94
N ILE A 59 9.86 2.23 1.75
CA ILE A 59 9.03 2.07 0.57
C ILE A 59 9.65 2.87 -0.59
N ALA A 60 10.18 2.14 -1.57
CA ALA A 60 10.64 2.74 -2.83
C ALA A 60 9.49 3.42 -3.57
N ARG A 61 9.80 4.48 -4.33
CA ARG A 61 8.83 5.25 -5.11
C ARG A 61 7.95 4.39 -6.04
N SER A 62 8.51 3.33 -6.61
CA SER A 62 7.78 2.36 -7.46
C SER A 62 6.65 1.62 -6.72
N ARG A 63 6.77 1.47 -5.40
CA ARG A 63 5.82 0.76 -4.52
C ARG A 63 4.85 1.71 -3.82
N CYS A 64 5.10 3.02 -3.79
CA CYS A 64 4.19 3.99 -3.18
C CYS A 64 2.76 3.92 -3.76
N GLN A 65 2.61 3.61 -5.05
CA GLN A 65 1.28 3.43 -5.66
C GLN A 65 0.53 2.21 -5.10
N SER A 66 1.25 1.11 -4.79
CA SER A 66 0.69 -0.08 -4.14
C SER A 66 0.14 0.29 -2.76
N VAL A 67 0.98 0.93 -1.95
CA VAL A 67 0.63 1.37 -0.59
C VAL A 67 -0.54 2.37 -0.61
N GLY A 68 -0.55 3.35 -1.50
CA GLY A 68 -1.65 4.32 -1.57
C GLY A 68 -3.00 3.69 -1.93
N ARG A 69 -3.02 2.62 -2.73
CA ARG A 69 -4.24 1.83 -2.95
C ARG A 69 -4.71 1.13 -1.67
N MET A 70 -3.79 0.76 -0.77
CA MET A 70 -4.11 0.18 0.54
C MET A 70 -4.54 1.23 1.56
N VAL A 71 -4.15 2.50 1.41
CA VAL A 71 -4.60 3.61 2.28
C VAL A 71 -6.08 3.92 2.07
N MET A 72 -6.57 3.88 0.82
CA MET A 72 -7.98 4.20 0.50
C MET A 72 -9.02 3.39 1.31
N PRO A 73 -8.96 2.05 1.40
CA PRO A 73 -9.87 1.30 2.26
C PRO A 73 -9.67 1.58 3.75
N GLN A 74 -8.48 1.99 4.20
CA GLN A 74 -8.25 2.40 5.59
C GLN A 74 -8.95 3.72 5.91
N LEU A 75 -8.89 4.71 5.00
CA LEU A 75 -9.61 5.98 5.15
C LEU A 75 -11.12 5.78 5.23
N ARG A 76 -11.66 4.93 4.35
CA ARG A 76 -13.09 4.56 4.39
C ARG A 76 -13.49 3.86 5.69
N LYS A 77 -12.64 2.95 6.20
CA LYS A 77 -12.86 2.29 7.51
C LYS A 77 -12.82 3.28 8.68
N ASN A 78 -12.03 4.34 8.54
CA ASN A 78 -11.85 5.36 9.57
C ASN A 78 -12.95 6.43 9.57
N GLY A 79 -13.97 6.31 8.71
CA GLY A 79 -15.13 7.21 8.68
C GLY A 79 -14.91 8.50 7.90
N LEU A 80 -13.84 8.61 7.09
CA LEU A 80 -13.69 9.75 6.19
C LEU A 80 -14.77 9.72 5.11
N ASN A 81 -15.38 10.88 4.87
CA ASN A 81 -16.32 11.08 3.77
C ASN A 81 -15.58 10.81 2.43
N PRO A 82 -16.17 10.11 1.46
CA PRO A 82 -15.55 9.85 0.16
C PRO A 82 -14.98 11.08 -0.56
N GLY A 83 -15.58 12.26 -0.39
CA GLY A 83 -15.06 13.51 -0.94
C GLY A 83 -13.72 13.92 -0.31
N ASP A 84 -13.63 13.87 1.02
CA ASP A 84 -12.42 14.19 1.77
C ASP A 84 -11.33 13.14 1.50
N ALA A 85 -11.70 11.86 1.44
CA ALA A 85 -10.78 10.78 1.07
C ALA A 85 -10.15 10.99 -0.31
N MET A 86 -10.87 11.58 -1.26
CA MET A 86 -10.34 11.94 -2.58
C MET A 86 -9.32 13.08 -2.50
N LEU A 87 -9.60 14.12 -1.71
CA LEU A 87 -8.65 15.23 -1.49
C LEU A 87 -7.38 14.72 -0.82
N THR A 88 -7.53 13.87 0.20
CA THR A 88 -6.43 13.24 0.90
C THR A 88 -5.61 12.33 -0.02
N MET A 89 -6.25 11.59 -0.95
CA MET A 89 -5.55 10.81 -1.97
C MET A 89 -4.74 11.67 -2.94
N GLY A 90 -5.20 12.89 -3.25
CA GLY A 90 -4.41 13.87 -3.99
C GLY A 90 -3.08 14.19 -3.28
N ARG A 91 -3.12 14.33 -1.95
CA ARG A 91 -1.93 14.58 -1.11
C ARG A 91 -1.02 13.35 -1.01
N VAL A 92 -1.59 12.16 -0.83
CA VAL A 92 -0.83 10.89 -0.84
C VAL A 92 -0.11 10.73 -2.19
N LYS A 93 -0.76 11.07 -3.31
CA LYS A 93 -0.14 11.02 -4.64
C LYS A 93 0.96 12.06 -4.82
N ALA A 94 0.80 13.26 -4.27
CA ALA A 94 1.85 14.28 -4.23
C ALA A 94 3.05 13.84 -3.38
N ALA A 95 2.83 13.04 -2.33
CA ALA A 95 3.91 12.47 -1.53
C ALA A 95 4.82 11.53 -2.34
N TYR A 96 4.30 10.84 -3.36
CA TYR A 96 5.09 9.92 -4.18
C TYR A 96 6.26 10.61 -4.89
N THR A 97 6.09 11.88 -5.26
CA THR A 97 7.14 12.64 -5.94
C THR A 97 8.24 13.11 -4.99
N LEU A 98 7.98 13.10 -3.69
CA LEU A 98 8.90 13.50 -2.62
C LEU A 98 9.71 12.32 -2.07
N VAL A 99 9.31 11.08 -2.37
CA VAL A 99 10.07 9.88 -2.00
C VAL A 99 11.32 9.78 -2.89
N PRO A 100 12.53 9.67 -2.31
CA PRO A 100 13.76 9.46 -3.08
C PRO A 100 13.68 8.15 -3.87
N LEU A 101 14.31 8.15 -5.05
CA LEU A 101 14.31 7.04 -6.01
C LEU A 101 14.94 5.76 -5.43
#